data_AF-A0A9E3UB17-F1
#
_entry.id   AF-A0A9E3UB17-F1
#
_cell.length_a   1.000
_cell.length_b   1.000
_cell.length_c   1.000
_cell.angle_alpha   90.00
_cell.angle_beta   90.00
_cell.angle_gamma   90.00
#
_symmetry.space_group_name_H-M   'P 1'
#
loop_
_entity.id
_entity.type
_entity.pdbx_description
1 polymer ?
#
loop_
_entity_poly.entity_id
_entity_poly.type
_entity_poly.pdbx_seq_one_letter_code
_entity_poly.pdbx_strand_id
1 'polypeptide(L)'
;MPRSAHAFVTKTLDELTIDDEPAFRHVALYASLKEILRRDAVPFRVLPRPSAGRADRALLLNLTFWGLEPGADILPSPRIDADVVTHAAWHHLAAKMIGARSAPALFLGESIASAFDVYLVGRLLASRHARRSSFLATQVPQMAESAQTAGLEARDLEALLESIAADPERAFEDLRSLLFDATTLLYACRDAVQAHRVLVDLGDHRFAPLLHRYEISNWVLYARAYASVRSDGRAERVDVALREADSAVDWLTGAWVTPALPLIKEGIQRQRKIAAQKNRPSHMKARKKASAGGT
;
A
#
# COMPACT_ATOMS: atom_id res chain seq x y z
N MET A 1 -23.32 24.35 17.15
CA MET A 1 -22.96 22.91 17.28
C MET A 1 -21.49 22.81 17.68
N PRO A 2 -21.09 21.92 18.62
CA PRO A 2 -19.71 21.83 19.04
C PRO A 2 -18.84 21.25 17.91
N ARG A 3 -17.72 21.93 17.60
CA ARG A 3 -16.75 21.57 16.54
C ARG A 3 -16.19 20.14 16.67
N SER A 4 -16.28 19.51 17.85
CA SER A 4 -15.74 18.16 18.09
C SER A 4 -16.55 17.02 17.48
N ALA A 5 -17.85 17.22 17.18
CA ALA A 5 -18.70 16.15 16.64
C ALA A 5 -18.35 15.76 15.19
N HIS A 6 -17.55 16.57 14.50
CA HIS A 6 -17.15 16.39 13.09
C HIS A 6 -15.66 16.09 12.92
N ALA A 7 -14.90 15.94 14.01
CA ALA A 7 -13.48 15.64 13.93
C ALA A 7 -13.24 14.15 13.61
N PHE A 8 -12.29 13.88 12.71
CA PHE A 8 -11.81 12.52 12.48
C PHE A 8 -11.23 11.93 13.75
N VAL A 9 -11.43 10.63 13.94
CA VAL A 9 -10.73 9.87 14.98
C VAL A 9 -9.50 9.25 14.34
N THR A 10 -8.32 9.57 14.87
CA THR A 10 -7.08 8.93 14.40
C THR A 10 -6.91 7.59 15.11
N LYS A 11 -6.54 6.55 14.36
CA LYS A 11 -6.26 5.20 14.87
C LYS A 11 -5.01 4.65 14.23
N THR A 12 -4.25 3.84 14.94
CA THR A 12 -3.20 3.00 14.36
C THR A 12 -3.75 1.62 14.02
N LEU A 13 -2.97 0.79 13.30
CA LEU A 13 -3.40 -0.56 12.93
C LEU A 13 -3.73 -1.46 14.14
N ASP A 14 -3.03 -1.29 15.28
CA ASP A 14 -3.32 -2.00 16.53
C ASP A 14 -4.70 -1.67 17.12
N GLU A 15 -5.32 -0.58 16.67
CA GLU A 15 -6.63 -0.11 17.15
C GLU A 15 -7.78 -0.36 16.16
N LEU A 16 -7.50 -1.05 15.04
CA LEU A 16 -8.44 -1.39 13.99
C LEU A 16 -8.76 -2.90 14.00
N THR A 17 -9.95 -3.25 13.52
CA THR A 17 -10.28 -4.64 13.18
C THR A 17 -9.96 -4.88 11.71
N ILE A 18 -9.16 -5.90 11.41
CA ILE A 18 -8.83 -6.27 10.02
C ILE A 18 -9.84 -7.30 9.50
N ASP A 19 -10.55 -6.94 8.44
CA ASP A 19 -11.50 -7.80 7.73
C ASP A 19 -10.79 -8.60 6.62
N ASP A 20 -11.37 -9.73 6.24
CA ASP A 20 -10.83 -10.71 5.26
C ASP A 20 -9.42 -11.28 5.55
N GLU A 21 -8.80 -10.94 6.68
CA GLU A 21 -7.44 -11.36 7.01
C GLU A 21 -7.17 -12.88 6.88
N PRO A 22 -8.09 -13.80 7.26
CA PRO A 22 -7.87 -15.23 7.07
C PRO A 22 -7.58 -15.63 5.61
N ALA A 23 -8.17 -14.95 4.62
CA ALA A 23 -7.89 -15.20 3.22
C ALA A 23 -6.45 -14.82 2.86
N PHE A 24 -5.88 -13.80 3.49
CA PHE A 24 -4.56 -13.24 3.17
C PHE A 24 -3.38 -13.92 3.88
N ARG A 25 -3.63 -14.76 4.91
CA ARG A 25 -2.57 -15.37 5.73
C ARG A 25 -1.52 -16.18 4.96
N HIS A 26 -1.88 -16.68 3.77
CA HIS A 26 -0.99 -17.48 2.92
C HIS A 26 -0.22 -16.63 1.91
N VAL A 27 -0.55 -15.34 1.76
CA VAL A 27 0.17 -14.41 0.91
C VAL A 27 1.47 -14.03 1.62
N ALA A 28 2.61 -14.40 1.04
CA ALA A 28 3.92 -14.33 1.69
C ALA A 28 4.26 -12.95 2.27
N LEU A 29 3.89 -11.87 1.58
CA LEU A 29 4.21 -10.50 1.99
C LEU A 29 3.22 -9.88 2.96
N TYR A 30 2.02 -10.45 3.13
CA TYR A 30 0.96 -9.84 3.94
C TYR A 30 1.40 -9.59 5.39
N ALA A 31 1.98 -10.61 6.04
CA ALA A 31 2.42 -10.49 7.44
C ALA A 31 3.51 -9.42 7.62
N SER A 32 4.45 -9.34 6.67
CA SER A 32 5.54 -8.37 6.66
C SER A 32 5.04 -6.94 6.48
N LEU A 33 4.17 -6.72 5.49
CA LEU A 33 3.57 -5.41 5.22
C LEU A 33 2.72 -4.92 6.40
N LYS A 34 1.92 -5.82 6.98
CA LYS A 34 1.14 -5.55 8.19
C LYS A 34 2.03 -5.13 9.36
N GLU A 35 3.13 -5.87 9.60
CA GLU A 35 4.05 -5.58 10.70
C GLU A 35 4.75 -4.23 10.54
N ILE A 36 5.10 -3.84 9.32
CA ILE A 36 5.69 -2.53 9.03
C ILE A 36 4.73 -1.41 9.43
N LEU A 37 3.47 -1.47 9.00
CA LEU A 37 2.45 -0.46 9.36
C LEU A 37 2.22 -0.40 10.87
N ARG A 38 2.11 -1.57 11.51
CA ARG A 38 1.90 -1.70 12.95
C ARG A 38 3.05 -1.06 13.74
N ARG A 39 4.30 -1.40 13.40
CA ARG A 39 5.49 -0.90 14.09
C ARG A 39 5.68 0.60 13.91
N ASP A 40 5.48 1.07 12.69
CA ASP A 40 5.67 2.48 12.36
C ASP A 40 4.49 3.34 12.82
N ALA A 41 3.49 2.73 13.49
CA ALA A 41 2.32 3.37 14.05
C ALA A 41 1.60 4.27 13.03
N VAL A 42 1.48 3.78 11.79
CA VAL A 42 0.90 4.55 10.69
C VAL A 42 -0.54 4.92 11.05
N PRO A 43 -0.88 6.22 11.07
CA PRO A 43 -2.21 6.67 11.46
C PRO A 43 -3.21 6.50 10.30
N PHE A 44 -4.41 6.05 10.61
CA PHE A 44 -5.59 6.03 9.75
C PHE A 44 -6.64 7.00 10.32
N ARG A 45 -7.48 7.57 9.44
CA ARG A 45 -8.51 8.54 9.84
C ARG A 45 -9.89 7.91 9.75
N VAL A 46 -10.55 7.69 10.88
CA VAL A 46 -11.94 7.19 10.89
C VAL A 46 -12.92 8.35 10.81
N LEU A 47 -13.93 8.23 9.93
CA LEU A 47 -15.01 9.20 9.81
C LEU A 47 -15.67 9.47 11.17
N PRO A 48 -16.05 10.74 11.45
CA PRO A 48 -16.73 11.10 12.69
C PRO A 48 -18.08 10.38 12.79
N ARG A 49 -18.58 10.19 14.02
CA ARG A 49 -19.84 9.47 14.31
C ARG A 49 -21.03 9.84 13.39
N PRO A 50 -21.29 11.12 13.05
CA PRO A 50 -22.39 11.48 12.14
C PRO A 50 -22.26 10.96 10.71
N SER A 51 -21.07 10.49 10.32
CA SER A 51 -20.78 9.90 9.00
C SER A 51 -20.27 8.46 9.11
N ALA A 52 -20.41 7.81 10.27
CA ALA A 52 -19.98 6.43 10.44
C ALA A 52 -20.69 5.50 9.44
N GLY A 53 -19.93 4.60 8.82
CA GLY A 53 -20.42 3.66 7.80
C GLY A 53 -20.60 4.25 6.40
N ARG A 54 -20.34 5.54 6.18
CA ARG A 54 -20.46 6.19 4.86
C ARG A 54 -19.24 5.93 3.99
N ALA A 55 -19.19 4.74 3.41
CA ALA A 55 -18.13 4.32 2.49
C ALA A 55 -17.99 5.26 1.28
N ASP A 56 -19.12 5.78 0.75
CA ASP A 56 -19.16 6.77 -0.33
C ASP A 56 -18.39 8.05 0.03
N ARG A 57 -18.53 8.53 1.27
CA ARG A 57 -17.81 9.73 1.75
C ARG A 57 -16.34 9.44 1.97
N ALA A 58 -16.01 8.29 2.54
CA ALA A 58 -14.61 7.88 2.73
C ALA A 58 -13.88 7.80 1.37
N LEU A 59 -14.49 7.12 0.39
CA LEU A 59 -13.97 7.01 -0.96
C LEU A 59 -13.77 8.39 -1.61
N LEU A 60 -14.81 9.23 -1.63
CA LEU A 60 -14.70 10.57 -2.20
C LEU A 60 -13.54 11.37 -1.59
N LEU A 61 -13.38 11.31 -0.26
CA LEU A 61 -12.31 12.03 0.43
C LEU A 61 -10.93 11.44 0.12
N ASN A 62 -10.78 10.12 0.04
CA ASN A 62 -9.51 9.49 -0.34
C ASN A 62 -9.11 9.85 -1.77
N LEU A 63 -10.06 9.87 -2.71
CA LEU A 63 -9.79 10.25 -4.10
C LEU A 63 -9.51 11.75 -4.27
N THR A 64 -10.23 12.60 -3.53
CA THR A 64 -10.09 14.06 -3.64
C THR A 64 -8.83 14.58 -2.94
N PHE A 65 -8.51 14.01 -1.79
CA PHE A 65 -7.38 14.41 -0.94
C PHE A 65 -6.29 13.33 -0.92
N TRP A 66 -6.12 12.66 -2.06
CA TRP A 66 -5.02 11.72 -2.33
C TRP A 66 -3.70 12.46 -2.08
N GLY A 67 -3.03 12.30 -0.94
CA GLY A 67 -2.02 13.28 -0.55
C GLY A 67 -1.08 12.88 0.59
N LEU A 68 -0.05 13.72 0.75
CA LEU A 68 1.20 13.48 1.48
C LEU A 68 1.17 13.79 2.98
N GLU A 69 0.02 14.20 3.48
CA GLU A 69 -0.13 14.47 4.90
C GLU A 69 -0.02 13.14 5.68
N PRO A 70 0.66 13.12 6.84
CA PRO A 70 0.74 11.94 7.68
C PRO A 70 -0.67 11.45 8.05
N GLY A 71 -1.03 10.28 7.52
CA GLY A 71 -2.39 9.76 7.61
C GLY A 71 -2.70 8.91 6.40
N ALA A 72 -2.61 7.59 6.57
CA ALA A 72 -3.19 6.63 5.66
C ALA A 72 -4.71 6.85 5.49
N ASP A 73 -5.33 5.97 4.73
CA ASP A 73 -6.70 6.08 4.25
C ASP A 73 -7.72 6.54 5.29
N ILE A 74 -8.69 7.28 4.78
CA ILE A 74 -9.91 7.60 5.51
C ILE A 74 -10.81 6.36 5.49
N LEU A 75 -11.17 5.88 6.68
CA LEU A 75 -11.99 4.70 6.88
C LEU A 75 -13.42 5.10 7.30
N PRO A 76 -14.46 4.43 6.78
CA PRO A 76 -15.84 4.70 7.17
C PRO A 76 -16.16 4.23 8.59
N SER A 77 -15.36 3.32 9.14
CA SER A 77 -15.49 2.79 10.49
C SER A 77 -14.12 2.34 11.03
N PRO A 78 -13.99 1.92 12.31
CA PRO A 78 -12.76 1.35 12.87
C PRO A 78 -12.37 -0.05 12.32
N ARG A 79 -12.67 -0.32 11.05
CA ARG A 79 -12.41 -1.56 10.35
C ARG A 79 -11.66 -1.26 9.06
N ILE A 80 -10.78 -2.17 8.66
CA ILE A 80 -9.94 -2.05 7.47
C ILE A 80 -9.86 -3.42 6.79
N ASP A 81 -9.97 -3.46 5.47
CA ASP A 81 -9.82 -4.71 4.73
C ASP A 81 -8.34 -5.08 4.57
N ALA A 82 -8.05 -6.38 4.47
CA ALA A 82 -6.68 -6.89 4.41
C ALA A 82 -5.90 -6.43 3.16
N ASP A 83 -6.57 -6.21 2.03
CA ASP A 83 -5.98 -5.60 0.83
C ASP A 83 -5.57 -4.15 1.09
N VAL A 84 -6.44 -3.36 1.71
CA VAL A 84 -6.16 -1.96 2.09
C VAL A 84 -4.96 -1.87 3.03
N VAL A 85 -4.77 -2.84 3.93
CA VAL A 85 -3.56 -2.93 4.77
C VAL A 85 -2.30 -3.07 3.89
N THR A 86 -2.32 -3.92 2.86
CA THR A 86 -1.15 -4.07 1.97
C THR A 86 -0.93 -2.85 1.08
N HIS A 87 -2.00 -2.26 0.56
CA HIS A 87 -1.96 -1.07 -0.29
C HIS A 87 -1.36 0.12 0.49
N ALA A 88 -1.87 0.39 1.69
CA ALA A 88 -1.34 1.43 2.58
C ALA A 88 0.13 1.18 2.99
N ALA A 89 0.54 -0.08 3.15
CA ALA A 89 1.93 -0.42 3.46
C ALA A 89 2.87 -0.06 2.31
N TRP A 90 2.45 -0.30 1.06
CA TRP A 90 3.24 0.08 -0.12
C TRP A 90 3.35 1.60 -0.27
N HIS A 91 2.27 2.35 -0.05
CA HIS A 91 2.34 3.81 -0.02
C HIS A 91 3.31 4.32 1.05
N HIS A 92 3.23 3.76 2.26
CA HIS A 92 4.12 4.14 3.35
C HIS A 92 5.59 3.85 3.02
N LEU A 93 5.88 2.69 2.44
CA LEU A 93 7.24 2.34 2.00
C LEU A 93 7.71 3.25 0.86
N ALA A 94 6.90 3.48 -0.15
CA ALA A 94 7.22 4.38 -1.27
C ALA A 94 7.53 5.80 -0.75
N ALA A 95 6.68 6.36 0.11
CA ALA A 95 6.88 7.67 0.70
C ALA A 95 8.22 7.78 1.45
N LYS A 96 8.66 6.71 2.13
CA LYS A 96 9.97 6.65 2.80
C LYS A 96 11.13 6.54 1.83
N MET A 97 11.01 5.69 0.81
CA MET A 97 12.14 5.31 -0.05
C MET A 97 12.37 6.32 -1.17
N ILE A 98 11.30 6.70 -1.87
CA ILE A 98 11.35 7.57 -3.04
C ILE A 98 10.90 9.01 -2.77
N GLY A 99 10.37 9.28 -1.57
CA GLY A 99 9.64 10.52 -1.31
C GLY A 99 8.31 10.51 -2.06
N ALA A 100 7.48 11.52 -1.88
CA ALA A 100 6.19 11.53 -2.57
C ALA A 100 5.77 12.92 -3.07
N ARG A 101 6.70 13.87 -3.10
CA ARG A 101 6.39 15.24 -3.54
C ARG A 101 6.42 15.44 -5.05
N SER A 102 7.18 14.67 -5.82
CA SER A 102 7.26 14.81 -7.28
C SER A 102 6.23 13.91 -7.98
N ALA A 103 5.80 14.30 -9.19
CA ALA A 103 4.85 13.50 -9.97
C ALA A 103 5.35 12.06 -10.22
N PRO A 104 6.61 11.81 -10.63
CA PRO A 104 7.12 10.46 -10.78
C PRO A 104 7.08 9.64 -9.48
N ALA A 105 7.34 10.26 -8.33
CA ALA A 105 7.30 9.55 -7.06
C ALA A 105 5.87 9.17 -6.64
N LEU A 106 4.89 10.07 -6.88
CA LEU A 106 3.46 9.76 -6.70
C LEU A 106 3.04 8.60 -7.60
N PHE A 107 3.35 8.70 -8.90
CA PHE A 107 2.98 7.69 -9.88
C PHE A 107 3.61 6.34 -9.60
N LEU A 108 4.89 6.27 -9.25
CA LEU A 108 5.54 4.99 -8.97
C LEU A 108 5.00 4.35 -7.69
N GLY A 109 4.82 5.13 -6.62
CA GLY A 109 4.28 4.60 -5.35
C GLY A 109 2.88 4.00 -5.53
N GLU A 110 2.03 4.69 -6.26
CA GLU A 110 0.68 4.22 -6.58
C GLU A 110 0.68 3.06 -7.58
N SER A 111 1.55 3.08 -8.60
CA SER A 111 1.68 1.96 -9.54
C SER A 111 2.11 0.67 -8.82
N ILE A 112 2.98 0.76 -7.82
CA ILE A 112 3.36 -0.39 -6.97
C ILE A 112 2.18 -0.87 -6.14
N ALA A 113 1.46 0.02 -5.46
CA ALA A 113 0.32 -0.35 -4.61
C ALA A 113 -0.82 -0.97 -5.44
N SER A 114 -1.25 -0.29 -6.51
CA SER A 114 -2.28 -0.75 -7.44
C SER A 114 -1.92 -2.06 -8.16
N ALA A 115 -0.67 -2.24 -8.58
CA ALA A 115 -0.23 -3.51 -9.18
C ALA A 115 -0.19 -4.65 -8.15
N PHE A 116 0.08 -4.34 -6.88
CA PHE A 116 0.02 -5.33 -5.81
C PHE A 116 -1.40 -5.87 -5.60
N ASP A 117 -2.45 -5.08 -5.88
CA ASP A 117 -3.82 -5.58 -5.87
C ASP A 117 -4.04 -6.67 -6.93
N VAL A 118 -3.39 -6.58 -8.09
CA VAL A 118 -3.42 -7.67 -9.11
C VAL A 118 -2.61 -8.87 -8.67
N TYR A 119 -1.46 -8.66 -8.04
CA TYR A 119 -0.72 -9.75 -7.40
C TYR A 119 -1.59 -10.51 -6.39
N LEU A 120 -2.35 -9.77 -5.57
CA LEU A 120 -3.30 -10.35 -4.62
C LEU A 120 -4.41 -11.11 -5.33
N VAL A 121 -4.98 -10.58 -6.42
CA VAL A 121 -5.96 -11.33 -7.23
C VAL A 121 -5.40 -12.68 -7.66
N GLY A 122 -4.19 -12.71 -8.22
CA GLY A 122 -3.56 -13.94 -8.67
C GLY A 122 -3.31 -14.94 -7.54
N ARG A 123 -2.77 -14.47 -6.40
CA ARG A 123 -2.54 -15.31 -5.22
C ARG A 123 -3.83 -15.88 -4.64
N LEU A 124 -4.88 -15.08 -4.57
CA LEU A 124 -6.14 -15.46 -3.93
C LEU A 124 -6.98 -16.37 -4.84
N LEU A 125 -7.00 -16.14 -6.15
CA LEU A 125 -7.69 -17.01 -7.13
C LEU A 125 -7.12 -18.44 -7.10
N ALA A 126 -5.80 -18.59 -6.99
CA ALA A 126 -5.14 -19.89 -6.86
C ALA A 126 -5.38 -20.57 -5.50
N SER A 127 -6.00 -19.88 -4.54
CA SER A 127 -6.18 -20.37 -3.18
C SER A 127 -7.53 -21.04 -2.95
N ARG A 128 -7.56 -21.98 -2.00
CA ARG A 128 -8.82 -22.58 -1.51
C ARG A 128 -9.79 -21.57 -0.88
N HIS A 129 -9.33 -20.35 -0.58
CA HIS A 129 -10.13 -19.32 0.07
C HIS A 129 -10.77 -18.35 -0.91
N ALA A 130 -10.58 -18.53 -2.23
CA ALA A 130 -11.09 -17.61 -3.25
C ALA A 130 -12.58 -17.26 -3.06
N ARG A 131 -13.43 -18.26 -2.81
CA ARG A 131 -14.88 -18.09 -2.61
C ARG A 131 -15.29 -17.34 -1.33
N ARG A 132 -14.35 -17.12 -0.42
CA ARG A 132 -14.57 -16.44 0.87
C ARG A 132 -13.93 -15.06 0.94
N SER A 133 -13.13 -14.69 -0.06
CA SER A 133 -12.46 -13.40 -0.08
C SER A 133 -13.44 -12.30 -0.48
N SER A 134 -13.68 -11.35 0.42
CA SER A 134 -14.45 -10.16 0.10
C SER A 134 -13.71 -9.28 -0.91
N PHE A 135 -12.38 -9.28 -0.90
CA PHE A 135 -11.56 -8.59 -1.89
C PHE A 135 -11.82 -9.10 -3.31
N LEU A 136 -11.80 -10.43 -3.54
CA LEU A 136 -12.12 -10.97 -4.87
C LEU A 136 -13.58 -10.69 -5.27
N ALA A 137 -14.50 -10.70 -4.31
CA ALA A 137 -15.92 -10.45 -4.54
C ALA A 137 -16.21 -9.01 -5.00
N THR A 138 -15.29 -8.06 -4.79
CA THR A 138 -15.40 -6.67 -5.26
C THR A 138 -14.47 -6.39 -6.44
N GLN A 139 -13.21 -6.81 -6.34
CA GLN A 139 -12.16 -6.48 -7.30
C GLN A 139 -12.42 -7.09 -8.68
N VAL A 140 -12.78 -8.37 -8.76
CA VAL A 140 -13.00 -9.06 -10.05
C VAL A 140 -14.21 -8.47 -10.80
N PRO A 141 -15.37 -8.22 -10.17
CA PRO A 141 -16.46 -7.51 -10.84
C PRO A 141 -16.09 -6.12 -11.36
N GLN A 142 -15.32 -5.34 -10.61
CA GLN A 142 -14.88 -4.00 -11.05
C GLN A 142 -13.89 -4.07 -12.22
N MET A 143 -12.99 -5.07 -12.23
CA MET A 143 -12.14 -5.35 -13.39
C MET A 143 -12.99 -5.73 -14.60
N ALA A 144 -14.04 -6.54 -14.41
CA ALA A 144 -14.93 -6.95 -15.48
C ALA A 144 -15.72 -5.79 -16.10
N GLU A 145 -16.26 -4.90 -15.27
CA GLU A 145 -16.96 -3.70 -15.74
C GLU A 145 -16.04 -2.78 -16.55
N SER A 146 -14.81 -2.59 -16.08
CA SER A 146 -13.81 -1.76 -16.77
C SER A 146 -13.37 -2.39 -18.10
N ALA A 147 -13.08 -3.70 -18.09
CA ALA A 147 -12.71 -4.45 -19.28
C ALA A 147 -13.82 -4.43 -20.35
N GLN A 148 -15.07 -4.63 -19.93
CA GLN A 148 -16.23 -4.56 -20.82
C GLN A 148 -16.38 -3.17 -21.43
N THR A 149 -16.22 -2.12 -20.63
CA THR A 149 -16.27 -0.72 -21.11
C THR A 149 -15.17 -0.44 -22.13
N ALA A 150 -14.00 -1.08 -21.99
CA ALA A 150 -12.91 -1.01 -22.95
C ALA A 150 -13.07 -1.94 -24.18
N GLY A 151 -14.18 -2.68 -24.28
CA GLY A 151 -14.46 -3.58 -25.40
C GLY A 151 -13.80 -4.95 -25.32
N LEU A 152 -13.29 -5.35 -24.15
CA LEU A 152 -12.76 -6.71 -23.94
C LEU A 152 -13.91 -7.68 -23.68
N GLU A 153 -13.92 -8.80 -24.40
CA GLU A 153 -14.93 -9.85 -24.23
C GLU A 153 -14.71 -10.62 -22.92
N ALA A 154 -15.79 -11.17 -22.37
CA ALA A 154 -15.74 -11.90 -21.10
C ALA A 154 -14.75 -13.08 -21.09
N ARG A 155 -14.63 -13.81 -22.21
CA ARG A 155 -13.68 -14.93 -22.36
C ARG A 155 -12.22 -14.45 -22.30
N ASP A 156 -11.95 -13.26 -22.82
CA ASP A 156 -10.60 -12.71 -22.90
C ASP A 156 -10.20 -12.15 -21.51
N LEU A 157 -11.17 -11.62 -20.76
CA LEU A 157 -11.00 -11.32 -19.34
C LEU A 157 -10.74 -12.58 -18.51
N GLU A 158 -11.47 -13.67 -18.75
CA GLU A 158 -11.24 -14.94 -18.04
C GLU A 158 -9.82 -15.45 -18.29
N ALA A 159 -9.36 -15.46 -19.54
CA ALA A 159 -7.97 -15.78 -19.89
C ALA A 159 -6.95 -14.83 -19.24
N LEU A 160 -7.28 -13.54 -19.11
CA LEU A 160 -6.46 -12.58 -18.37
C LEU A 160 -6.38 -12.95 -16.88
N LEU A 161 -7.49 -13.30 -16.23
CA LEU A 161 -7.51 -13.73 -14.83
C LEU A 161 -6.76 -15.05 -14.60
N GLU A 162 -6.89 -16.01 -15.52
CA GLU A 162 -6.14 -17.28 -15.50
C GLU A 162 -4.63 -17.02 -15.59
N SER A 163 -4.20 -16.14 -16.51
CA SER A 163 -2.79 -15.79 -16.65
C SER A 163 -2.25 -14.96 -15.47
N ILE A 164 -3.08 -14.14 -14.83
CA ILE A 164 -2.73 -13.47 -13.55
C ILE A 164 -2.53 -14.52 -12.45
N ALA A 165 -3.41 -15.51 -12.34
CA ALA A 165 -3.31 -16.56 -11.33
C ALA A 165 -2.11 -17.50 -11.56
N ALA A 166 -1.76 -17.74 -12.83
CA ALA A 166 -0.61 -18.57 -13.21
C ALA A 166 0.74 -17.92 -12.89
N ASP A 167 0.87 -16.61 -13.06
CA ASP A 167 2.11 -15.86 -12.77
C ASP A 167 1.81 -14.47 -12.18
N PRO A 168 1.48 -14.39 -10.87
CA PRO A 168 1.15 -13.13 -10.21
C PRO A 168 2.33 -12.13 -10.16
N GLU A 169 3.58 -12.62 -10.09
CA GLU A 169 4.78 -11.79 -10.12
C GLU A 169 4.95 -11.09 -11.46
N ARG A 170 4.78 -11.83 -12.56
CA ARG A 170 4.80 -11.22 -13.89
C ARG A 170 3.64 -10.26 -14.09
N ALA A 171 2.45 -10.63 -13.65
CA ALA A 171 1.27 -9.77 -13.71
C ALA A 171 1.46 -8.46 -12.94
N PHE A 172 2.11 -8.52 -11.77
CA PHE A 172 2.51 -7.34 -11.02
C PHE A 172 3.41 -6.42 -11.84
N GLU A 173 4.49 -6.95 -12.43
CA GLU A 173 5.44 -6.12 -13.19
C GLU A 173 4.82 -5.53 -14.47
N ASP A 174 4.08 -6.34 -15.23
CA ASP A 174 3.37 -5.91 -16.43
C ASP A 174 2.42 -4.74 -16.11
N LEU A 175 1.60 -4.86 -15.06
CA LEU A 175 0.68 -3.78 -14.70
C LEU A 175 1.41 -2.57 -14.10
N ARG A 176 2.38 -2.77 -13.20
CA ARG A 176 3.13 -1.70 -12.54
C ARG A 176 3.84 -0.81 -13.57
N SER A 177 4.52 -1.42 -14.54
CA SER A 177 5.20 -0.70 -15.61
C SER A 177 4.20 0.05 -16.50
N LEU A 178 3.10 -0.57 -16.92
CA LEU A 178 2.03 0.07 -17.67
C LEU A 178 1.49 1.32 -16.94
N LEU A 179 1.15 1.20 -15.66
CA LEU A 179 0.58 2.30 -14.88
C LEU A 179 1.57 3.46 -14.75
N PHE A 180 2.85 3.16 -14.50
CA PHE A 180 3.88 4.18 -14.40
C PHE A 180 4.12 4.90 -15.74
N ASP A 181 4.17 4.14 -16.84
CA ASP A 181 4.34 4.67 -18.19
C ASP A 181 3.14 5.52 -18.60
N ALA A 182 1.92 4.99 -18.45
CA ALA A 182 0.68 5.69 -18.80
C ALA A 182 0.56 7.02 -18.07
N THR A 183 0.78 7.05 -16.76
CA THR A 183 0.63 8.26 -15.95
C THR A 183 1.73 9.29 -16.25
N THR A 184 2.97 8.84 -16.45
CA THR A 184 4.08 9.72 -16.82
C THR A 184 3.88 10.35 -18.21
N LEU A 185 3.47 9.55 -19.19
CA LEU A 185 3.21 10.03 -20.56
C LEU A 185 2.00 10.96 -20.61
N LEU A 186 0.89 10.60 -19.95
CA LEU A 186 -0.30 11.44 -19.88
C LEU A 186 -0.04 12.76 -19.14
N TYR A 187 0.76 12.72 -18.07
CA TYR A 187 1.15 13.93 -17.35
C TYR A 187 1.87 14.93 -18.26
N ALA A 188 2.77 14.44 -19.14
CA ALA A 188 3.53 15.25 -20.09
C ALA A 188 2.71 15.78 -21.28
N CYS A 189 1.56 15.18 -21.58
CA CYS A 189 0.70 15.61 -22.70
C CYS A 189 0.12 17.01 -22.49
N ARG A 190 0.17 17.84 -23.53
CA ARG A 190 -0.36 19.23 -23.46
C ARG A 190 -1.85 19.34 -23.78
N ASP A 191 -2.37 18.37 -24.52
CA ASP A 191 -3.73 18.38 -25.05
C ASP A 191 -4.28 16.96 -25.19
N ALA A 192 -5.59 16.87 -25.49
CA ALA A 192 -6.29 15.61 -25.64
C ALA A 192 -5.83 14.79 -26.87
N VAL A 193 -5.28 15.43 -27.90
CA VAL A 193 -4.79 14.73 -29.10
C VAL A 193 -3.53 13.95 -28.78
N GLN A 194 -2.59 14.56 -28.05
CA GLN A 194 -1.39 13.88 -27.55
C GLN A 194 -1.76 12.75 -26.59
N ALA A 195 -2.68 13.02 -25.64
CA ALA A 195 -3.13 12.01 -24.69
C ALA A 195 -3.79 10.81 -25.37
N HIS A 196 -4.61 11.05 -26.40
CA HIS A 196 -5.23 9.97 -27.16
C HIS A 196 -4.19 9.10 -27.89
N ARG A 197 -3.15 9.69 -28.48
CA ARG A 197 -2.05 8.92 -29.11
C ARG A 197 -1.35 8.02 -28.11
N VAL A 198 -1.02 8.55 -26.93
CA VAL A 198 -0.44 7.74 -25.83
C VAL A 198 -1.33 6.55 -25.49
N LEU A 199 -2.65 6.75 -25.37
CA LEU A 199 -3.58 5.66 -25.06
C LEU A 199 -3.68 4.62 -26.18
N VAL A 200 -3.60 5.05 -27.45
CA VAL A 200 -3.55 4.14 -28.60
C VAL A 200 -2.27 3.31 -28.59
N ASP A 201 -1.12 3.94 -28.36
CA ASP A 201 0.18 3.26 -28.34
C ASP A 201 0.29 2.23 -27.19
N LEU A 202 -0.43 2.46 -26.10
CA LEU A 202 -0.53 1.53 -24.97
C LEU A 202 -1.58 0.42 -25.19
N GLY A 203 -2.40 0.51 -26.24
CA GLY A 203 -3.56 -0.36 -26.45
C GLY A 203 -3.24 -1.84 -26.62
N ASP A 204 -2.03 -2.17 -27.08
CA ASP A 204 -1.57 -3.56 -27.27
C ASP A 204 -1.14 -4.23 -25.96
N HIS A 205 -1.06 -3.47 -24.85
CA HIS A 205 -0.70 -4.05 -23.56
C HIS A 205 -1.85 -4.90 -22.99
N ARG A 206 -1.54 -6.08 -22.45
CA ARG A 206 -2.56 -7.02 -21.90
C ARG A 206 -3.47 -6.42 -20.82
N PHE A 207 -2.99 -5.39 -20.11
CA PHE A 207 -3.73 -4.67 -19.07
C PHE A 207 -4.32 -3.34 -19.53
N ALA A 208 -4.14 -2.94 -20.79
CA ALA A 208 -4.71 -1.70 -21.33
C ALA A 208 -6.24 -1.58 -21.11
N PRO A 209 -7.04 -2.66 -21.25
CA PRO A 209 -8.48 -2.62 -20.96
C PRO A 209 -8.83 -2.29 -19.50
N LEU A 210 -7.87 -2.42 -18.57
CA LEU A 210 -8.08 -2.14 -17.15
C LEU A 210 -7.62 -0.73 -16.74
N LEU A 211 -7.04 0.08 -17.64
CA LEU A 211 -6.51 1.41 -17.27
C LEU A 211 -7.56 2.31 -16.60
N HIS A 212 -8.82 2.24 -17.02
CA HIS A 212 -9.89 3.02 -16.42
C HIS A 212 -10.18 2.61 -14.96
N ARG A 213 -10.01 1.32 -14.62
CA ARG A 213 -10.20 0.80 -13.24
C ARG A 213 -9.28 1.50 -12.25
N TYR A 214 -8.07 1.85 -12.67
CA TYR A 214 -7.06 2.44 -11.79
C TYR A 214 -7.17 3.96 -11.67
N GLU A 215 -8.22 4.56 -12.24
CA GLU A 215 -8.50 5.99 -12.08
C GLU A 215 -7.30 6.91 -12.39
N ILE A 216 -6.49 6.54 -13.40
CA ILE A 216 -5.25 7.26 -13.76
C ILE A 216 -5.47 8.76 -14.02
N SER A 217 -6.69 9.15 -14.38
CA SER A 217 -7.09 10.56 -14.49
C SER A 217 -6.96 11.31 -13.17
N ASN A 218 -7.37 10.71 -12.05
CA ASN A 218 -7.25 11.31 -10.72
C ASN A 218 -5.78 11.53 -10.38
N TRP A 219 -4.92 10.55 -10.67
CA TRP A 219 -3.50 10.65 -10.39
C TRP A 219 -2.85 11.79 -11.18
N VAL A 220 -3.11 11.84 -12.49
CA VAL A 220 -2.55 12.87 -13.38
C VAL A 220 -3.07 14.26 -13.01
N LEU A 221 -4.37 14.42 -12.76
CA LEU A 221 -4.96 15.71 -12.38
C LEU A 221 -4.43 16.19 -11.03
N TYR A 222 -4.33 15.31 -10.03
CA TYR A 222 -3.77 15.66 -8.74
C TYR A 222 -2.30 16.05 -8.86
N ALA A 223 -1.49 15.28 -9.58
CA ALA A 223 -0.08 15.61 -9.79
C ALA A 223 0.09 16.96 -10.51
N ARG A 224 -0.79 17.30 -11.47
CA ARG A 224 -0.77 18.63 -12.13
C ARG A 224 -1.10 19.76 -11.17
N ALA A 225 -1.99 19.53 -10.21
CA ALA A 225 -2.41 20.53 -9.25
C ALA A 225 -1.41 20.71 -8.09
N TYR A 226 -0.76 19.62 -7.63
CA TYR A 226 -0.09 19.60 -6.32
C TYR A 226 1.35 19.05 -6.33
N ALA A 227 1.82 18.40 -7.40
CA ALA A 227 3.17 17.86 -7.39
C ALA A 227 4.22 18.99 -7.40
N SER A 228 5.29 18.79 -6.64
CA SER A 228 6.50 19.59 -6.68
C SER A 228 7.15 19.48 -8.05
N VAL A 229 7.53 20.63 -8.61
CA VAL A 229 8.32 20.74 -9.85
C VAL A 229 9.72 20.12 -9.68
N ARG A 230 10.23 20.04 -8.44
CA ARG A 230 11.54 19.43 -8.15
C ARG A 230 11.41 17.91 -8.05
N SER A 231 12.06 17.19 -8.96
CA SER A 231 12.35 15.74 -8.87
C SER A 231 13.85 15.53 -8.70
N ASP A 232 14.26 14.58 -7.85
CA ASP A 232 15.66 14.15 -7.68
C ASP A 232 16.00 12.87 -8.50
N GLY A 233 15.09 12.47 -9.39
CA GLY A 233 15.23 11.32 -10.27
C GLY A 233 15.16 9.96 -9.57
N ARG A 234 14.80 9.92 -8.27
CA ARG A 234 14.87 8.68 -7.48
C ARG A 234 13.81 7.67 -7.87
N ALA A 235 12.59 8.13 -8.17
CA ALA A 235 11.52 7.25 -8.61
C ALA A 235 11.90 6.58 -9.95
N GLU A 236 12.42 7.36 -10.88
CA GLU A 236 12.87 6.90 -12.19
C GLU A 236 14.00 5.87 -12.07
N ARG A 237 14.98 6.10 -11.17
CA ARG A 237 16.04 5.10 -10.90
C ARG A 237 15.50 3.80 -10.30
N VAL A 238 14.47 3.89 -9.44
CA VAL A 238 13.82 2.69 -8.89
C VAL A 238 13.05 1.98 -9.99
N ASP A 239 12.29 2.69 -10.84
CA ASP A 239 11.56 2.07 -11.97
C ASP A 239 12.52 1.29 -12.88
N VAL A 240 13.66 1.87 -13.23
CA VAL A 240 14.71 1.17 -14.00
C VAL A 240 15.17 -0.10 -13.28
N ALA A 241 15.49 0.00 -11.98
CA ALA A 241 15.94 -1.17 -11.21
C ALA A 241 14.87 -2.27 -11.10
N LEU A 242 13.58 -1.92 -11.06
CA LEU A 242 12.48 -2.88 -11.06
C LEU A 242 12.35 -3.59 -12.41
N ARG A 243 12.49 -2.87 -13.52
CA ARG A 243 12.43 -3.44 -14.88
C ARG A 243 13.62 -4.35 -15.20
N GLU A 244 14.78 -4.07 -14.62
CA GLU A 244 15.99 -4.88 -14.79
C GLU A 244 16.03 -6.12 -13.89
N ALA A 245 15.17 -6.18 -12.87
CA ALA A 245 15.12 -7.31 -11.95
C ALA A 245 14.38 -8.52 -12.56
N ASP A 246 14.83 -9.73 -12.24
CA ASP A 246 14.12 -10.96 -12.61
C ASP A 246 12.69 -10.99 -12.03
N SER A 247 12.51 -10.38 -10.85
CA SER A 247 11.24 -10.25 -10.15
C SER A 247 11.20 -8.93 -9.40
N ALA A 248 10.33 -8.01 -9.83
CA ALA A 248 10.13 -6.73 -9.18
C ALA A 248 9.62 -6.89 -7.73
N VAL A 249 8.78 -7.91 -7.48
CA VAL A 249 8.29 -8.24 -6.14
C VAL A 249 9.43 -8.66 -5.22
N ASP A 250 10.35 -9.51 -5.69
CA ASP A 250 11.50 -9.94 -4.89
C ASP A 250 12.49 -8.79 -4.68
N TRP A 251 12.70 -7.96 -5.70
CA TRP A 251 13.52 -6.76 -5.57
C TRP A 251 12.96 -5.82 -4.50
N LEU A 252 11.66 -5.50 -4.54
CA LEU A 252 10.99 -4.67 -3.52
C LEU A 252 11.07 -5.33 -2.13
N THR A 253 10.95 -6.65 -2.08
CA THR A 253 11.05 -7.40 -0.82
C THR A 253 12.45 -7.27 -0.21
N GLY A 254 13.50 -7.42 -1.01
CA GLY A 254 14.88 -7.31 -0.55
C GLY A 254 15.31 -5.88 -0.26
N ALA A 255 14.89 -4.92 -1.09
CA ALA A 255 15.32 -3.53 -1.01
C ALA A 255 14.50 -2.70 -0.01
N TRP A 256 13.20 -2.96 0.13
CA TRP A 256 12.28 -2.11 0.91
C TRP A 256 11.67 -2.83 2.11
N VAL A 257 11.08 -4.02 1.91
CA VAL A 257 10.34 -4.72 2.98
C VAL A 257 11.28 -5.29 4.04
N THR A 258 12.27 -6.09 3.63
CA THR A 258 13.20 -6.75 4.56
C THR A 258 13.98 -5.74 5.41
N PRO A 259 14.54 -4.65 4.85
CA PRO A 259 15.24 -3.63 5.65
C PRO A 259 14.29 -2.85 6.57
N ALA A 260 13.01 -2.73 6.20
CA ALA A 260 12.01 -2.12 7.05
C ALA A 260 11.59 -3.01 8.22
N LEU A 261 11.85 -4.32 8.20
CA LEU A 261 11.59 -5.21 9.33
C LEU A 261 12.76 -5.24 10.32
N PRO A 262 12.50 -5.39 11.64
CA PRO A 262 13.58 -5.49 12.61
C PRO A 262 14.40 -6.76 12.38
N LEU A 263 15.73 -6.64 12.43
CA LEU A 263 16.60 -7.80 12.55
C LEU A 263 16.21 -8.53 13.85
N ILE A 264 15.92 -9.83 13.77
CA ILE A 264 15.61 -10.74 14.89
C ILE A 264 16.60 -10.59 16.09
N LYS A 265 17.79 -10.03 15.84
CA LYS A 265 18.80 -9.68 16.85
C LYS A 265 18.28 -8.76 17.97
N GLU A 266 17.36 -7.84 17.70
CA GLU A 266 16.86 -6.91 18.74
C GLU A 266 15.94 -7.61 19.76
N GLY A 267 15.11 -8.56 19.32
CA GLY A 267 14.26 -9.37 20.20
C GLY A 267 15.09 -10.23 21.16
N ILE A 268 16.16 -10.85 20.65
CA ILE A 268 17.10 -11.66 21.44
C ILE A 268 17.88 -10.77 22.44
N GLN A 269 18.33 -9.58 22.03
CA GLN A 269 19.02 -8.65 22.92
C GLN A 269 18.09 -8.06 24.00
N ARG A 270 16.83 -7.76 23.68
CA ARG A 270 15.83 -7.31 24.65
C ARG A 270 15.49 -8.39 25.66
N GLN A 271 15.28 -9.63 25.21
CA GLN A 271 15.05 -10.78 26.09
C GLN A 271 16.26 -11.08 26.98
N ARG A 272 17.49 -11.00 26.44
CA ARG A 272 18.73 -11.13 27.22
C ARG A 272 18.90 -10.01 28.25
N LYS A 273 18.57 -8.75 27.92
CA LYS A 273 18.57 -7.64 28.88
C LYS A 273 17.55 -7.85 30.00
N ILE A 274 16.33 -8.27 29.66
CA ILE A 274 15.26 -8.54 30.65
C ILE A 274 15.64 -9.71 31.57
N ALA A 275 16.22 -10.78 31.03
CA ALA A 275 16.73 -11.91 31.82
C ALA A 275 17.90 -11.51 32.73
N ALA A 276 18.83 -10.68 32.25
CA ALA A 276 19.95 -10.17 33.04
C ALA A 276 19.49 -9.22 34.17
N GLN A 277 18.40 -8.48 33.97
CA GLN A 277 17.82 -7.61 34.99
C GLN A 277 17.05 -8.38 36.07
N LYS A 278 16.43 -9.51 35.71
CA LYS A 278 15.75 -10.43 36.66
C LYS A 278 16.72 -11.26 37.51
N ASN A 279 17.92 -11.54 37.00
CA ASN A 279 18.96 -12.32 37.69
C ASN A 279 19.98 -11.48 38.48
N ARG A 280 19.74 -10.17 38.72
CA ARG A 280 20.59 -9.37 39.61
C ARG A 280 20.37 -9.79 41.06
N PRO A 281 21.38 -10.33 41.78
CA PRO A 281 21.25 -10.70 43.18
C PRO A 281 20.97 -9.46 44.04
N SER A 282 20.05 -9.60 45.01
CA SER A 282 19.58 -8.56 45.94
C SER A 282 20.63 -8.03 46.93
N HIS A 283 21.92 -8.28 46.72
CA HIS A 283 22.99 -7.88 47.63
C HIS A 283 23.67 -6.59 47.19
N MET A 284 22.90 -5.50 47.11
CA MET A 284 23.49 -4.14 47.08
C MET A 284 22.57 -3.05 47.66
N LYS A 285 21.74 -3.40 48.66
CA LYS A 285 20.99 -2.43 49.48
C LYS A 285 21.45 -2.34 50.94
N ALA A 286 22.57 -2.96 51.31
CA ALA A 286 23.10 -2.92 52.68
C ALA A 286 24.56 -2.44 52.72
N ARG A 287 24.82 -1.21 52.25
CA ARG A 287 26.08 -0.50 52.56
C ARG A 287 25.93 1.01 52.33
N LYS A 288 24.96 1.63 53.01
CA LYS A 288 24.88 3.10 53.16
C LYS A 288 24.12 3.54 54.42
N LYS A 289 24.28 2.78 55.51
CA LYS A 289 23.87 3.16 56.88
C LYS A 289 24.90 2.63 57.87
N ALA A 290 26.13 3.14 57.80
CA ALA A 290 27.15 2.97 58.84
C ALA A 290 28.30 3.97 58.60
N SER A 291 28.02 5.27 58.76
CA SER A 291 29.08 6.28 58.99
C SER A 291 28.54 7.57 59.61
N ALA A 292 27.50 7.47 60.45
CA ALA A 292 27.01 8.58 61.25
C ALA A 292 26.67 8.05 62.64
N GLY A 293 27.64 8.10 63.55
CA GLY A 293 27.46 7.74 64.96
C GLY A 293 28.78 7.38 65.63
N GLY A 294 29.25 8.25 66.54
CA GLY A 294 30.41 8.07 67.42
C GLY A 294 31.43 9.19 67.23
N THR A 295 31.22 10.35 67.87
CA THR A 295 31.82 10.79 69.15
C THR A 295 33.30 11.06 69.05
#